data_AF-A0AAW9RYS2-F1
#
_entry.id   AF-A0AAW9RYS2-F1
#
_cell.length_a   1.000
_cell.length_b   1.000
_cell.length_c   1.000
_cell.angle_alpha   90.00
_cell.angle_beta   90.00
_cell.angle_gamma   90.00
#
_symmetry.space_group_name_H-M   'P 1'
#
loop_
_entity.id
_entity.type
_entity.pdbx_description
1 polymer ?
#
loop_
_entity_poly.entity_id
_entity_poly.type
_entity_poly.pdbx_seq_one_letter_code
_entity_poly.pdbx_strand_id
1 'polypeptide(L)'
;MIFLIDKVDSEHQVSVYENITDLTQRVEWQDIYEGKSIIIDKNGTEYEWDSSKKNEIGTVYNYTLIPTLRVSELLTECLKRVNNNQNICEFSF
;
A
#
# COMPACT_ATOMS: atom_id res chain seq x y z
N MET A 1 -8.22 5.13 3.25
CA MET A 1 -6.78 5.41 3.36
C MET A 1 -6.05 4.11 3.14
N ILE A 2 -5.04 4.16 2.29
CA ILE A 2 -4.15 3.04 1.95
C ILE A 2 -2.72 3.52 2.16
N PHE A 3 -1.87 2.66 2.69
CA PHE A 3 -0.44 2.87 2.87
C PHE A 3 0.30 1.98 1.89
N LEU A 4 1.13 2.56 1.04
CA LEU A 4 2.12 1.84 0.23
C LEU A 4 3.46 2.00 0.94
N ILE A 5 4.05 0.90 1.37
CA ILE A 5 5.26 0.89 2.19
C ILE A 5 6.38 0.19 1.44
N ASP A 6 7.43 0.95 1.14
CA ASP A 6 8.66 0.44 0.55
C ASP A 6 9.75 0.34 1.61
N LYS A 7 10.43 -0.81 1.65
CA LYS A 7 11.59 -0.99 2.51
C LYS A 7 12.86 -0.67 1.73
N VAL A 8 13.48 0.46 2.07
CA VAL A 8 14.76 0.90 1.51
C VAL A 8 15.80 0.82 2.62
N ASP A 9 16.77 -0.07 2.45
CA ASP A 9 17.75 -0.44 3.49
C ASP A 9 17.08 -0.90 4.80
N SER A 10 17.11 -0.03 5.83
CA SER A 10 16.53 -0.27 7.16
C SER A 10 15.34 0.63 7.48
N GLU A 11 14.93 1.50 6.56
CA GLU A 11 13.81 2.43 6.73
C GLU A 11 12.58 1.99 5.92
N HIS A 12 11.40 2.30 6.46
CA HIS A 12 10.14 2.18 5.74
C HIS A 12 9.78 3.54 5.17
N GLN A 13 9.71 3.66 3.85
CA GLN A 13 9.16 4.83 3.17
C GLN A 13 7.69 4.58 2.88
N VAL A 14 6.83 5.49 3.30
CA VAL A 14 5.38 5.31 3.23
C VAL A 14 4.77 6.41 2.37
N SER A 15 4.02 6.00 1.35
CA SER A 15 3.10 6.85 0.60
C SER A 15 1.66 6.60 1.03
N VAL A 16 0.90 7.67 1.24
CA VAL A 16 -0.48 7.63 1.72
C VAL A 16 -1.44 7.97 0.59
N TYR A 17 -2.40 7.09 0.35
CA TYR A 17 -3.44 7.24 -0.66
C TYR A 17 -4.82 7.30 0.00
N GLU A 18 -5.75 7.99 -0.63
CA GLU A 18 -7.09 8.15 -0.07
C GLU A 18 -7.86 6.82 0.00
N ASN A 19 -7.73 6.01 -1.05
CA ASN A 19 -8.44 4.74 -1.24
C ASN A 19 -7.73 3.90 -2.32
N ILE A 20 -8.26 2.70 -2.60
CA ILE A 20 -7.69 1.78 -3.61
C ILE A 20 -7.71 2.40 -5.01
N THR A 21 -8.77 3.13 -5.38
CA THR A 21 -8.85 3.79 -6.69
C THR A 21 -7.72 4.79 -6.84
N ASP A 22 -7.49 5.64 -5.84
CA ASP A 22 -6.41 6.62 -5.81
C ASP A 22 -5.02 5.97 -5.96
N LEU A 23 -4.78 4.85 -5.26
CA LEU A 23 -3.58 4.03 -5.41
C LEU A 23 -3.42 3.54 -6.86
N THR A 24 -4.42 2.83 -7.39
CA THR A 24 -4.33 2.21 -8.73
C THR A 24 -4.21 3.22 -9.87
N GLN A 25 -4.61 4.47 -9.67
CA GLN A 25 -4.49 5.53 -10.68
C GLN A 25 -3.11 6.19 -10.69
N ARG A 26 -2.35 6.09 -9.60
CA ARG A 26 -1.08 6.80 -9.42
C ARG A 26 0.13 5.88 -9.43
N VAL A 27 -0.03 4.64 -8.98
CA VAL A 27 1.04 3.64 -8.99
C VAL A 27 1.35 3.22 -10.42
N GLU A 28 2.63 3.22 -10.79
CA GLU A 28 3.08 2.73 -12.08
C GLU A 28 3.40 1.23 -12.02
N TRP A 29 3.31 0.55 -13.17
CA TRP A 29 3.52 -0.91 -13.21
C TRP A 29 4.98 -1.31 -12.94
N GLN A 30 5.91 -0.39 -13.17
CA GLN A 30 7.33 -0.58 -12.88
C GLN A 30 7.57 -0.75 -11.37
N ASP A 31 6.85 0.01 -10.54
CA ASP A 31 6.92 -0.07 -9.08
C ASP A 31 6.37 -1.42 -8.57
N ILE A 32 5.36 -1.95 -9.26
CA ILE A 32 4.75 -3.26 -8.97
C ILE A 32 5.72 -4.40 -9.27
N TYR A 33 6.41 -4.33 -10.41
CA TYR A 33 7.28 -5.40 -10.91
C TYR A 33 8.46 -5.67 -9.97
N GLU A 34 8.94 -4.67 -9.23
CA GLU A 34 10.00 -4.84 -8.24
C GLU A 34 9.52 -5.56 -6.96
N GLY A 35 8.20 -5.65 -6.75
CA GLY A 35 7.55 -6.61 -5.84
C GLY A 35 7.85 -6.45 -4.36
N LYS A 36 8.35 -5.28 -3.92
CA LYS A 36 8.82 -5.07 -2.54
C LYS A 36 7.91 -4.22 -1.68
N SER A 37 6.82 -3.71 -2.25
CA SER A 37 5.92 -2.81 -1.53
C SER A 37 4.87 -3.58 -0.74
N ILE A 38 4.69 -3.21 0.53
CA ILE A 38 3.61 -3.69 1.39
C ILE A 38 2.47 -2.70 1.26
N ILE A 39 1.28 -3.18 0.88
CA ILE A 39 0.08 -2.35 0.73
C ILE A 39 -0.86 -2.67 1.88
N ILE A 40 -1.29 -1.67 2.64
CA ILE A 40 -2.12 -1.87 3.84
C ILE A 40 -3.29 -0.89 3.85
N ASP A 41 -4.50 -1.33 4.17
CA ASP A 41 -5.60 -0.42 4.45
C ASP A 41 -5.59 0.10 5.90
N LYS A 42 -6.45 1.08 6.18
CA LYS A 42 -6.66 1.62 7.54
C LYS A 42 -7.10 0.58 8.59
N ASN A 43 -7.54 -0.61 8.18
CA ASN A 43 -7.95 -1.70 9.07
C ASN A 43 -6.82 -2.71 9.30
N GLY A 44 -5.67 -2.53 8.65
CA GLY A 44 -4.52 -3.43 8.74
C GLY A 44 -4.53 -4.57 7.74
N THR A 45 -5.50 -4.63 6.83
CA THR A 45 -5.56 -5.64 5.78
C THR A 45 -4.40 -5.41 4.82
N GLU A 46 -3.53 -6.42 4.67
CA GLU A 46 -2.47 -6.38 3.67
C GLU A 46 -3.00 -6.80 2.30
N TYR A 47 -2.47 -6.19 1.25
CA TYR A 47 -2.77 -6.49 -0.15
C TYR A 47 -1.51 -6.83 -0.92
N GLU A 48 -1.67 -7.63 -1.96
CA GLU A 48 -0.61 -7.97 -2.90
C GLU A 48 -1.07 -7.83 -4.34
N TRP A 49 -0.12 -7.61 -5.24
CA TRP A 49 -0.36 -7.61 -6.68
C TRP A 49 -0.34 -9.04 -7.22
N ASP A 50 -1.44 -9.45 -7.82
CA ASP A 50 -1.63 -10.75 -8.45
C ASP A 50 -1.80 -10.60 -9.97
N SER A 51 -1.20 -11.49 -10.75
CA SER A 51 -1.35 -11.52 -12.22
C SER A 51 -2.37 -12.56 -12.70
N SER A 52 -2.94 -13.36 -11.79
CA SER A 52 -3.92 -14.40 -12.11
C SER A 52 -5.35 -13.88 -12.30
N LYS A 53 -5.62 -12.61 -11.93
CA LYS A 53 -6.91 -11.91 -12.04
C LYS A 53 -8.05 -12.54 -11.22
N LYS A 54 -7.73 -13.21 -10.10
CA LYS A 54 -8.74 -13.78 -9.19
C LYS A 54 -9.12 -12.76 -8.12
N ASN A 55 -10.40 -12.62 -7.79
CA ASN A 55 -10.89 -11.79 -6.69
C ASN A 55 -10.43 -10.31 -6.75
N GLU A 56 -10.55 -9.69 -7.93
CA GLU A 56 -10.12 -8.31 -8.20
C GLU A 56 -10.85 -7.24 -7.39
N ILE A 57 -10.07 -6.35 -6.78
CA ILE A 57 -10.57 -5.11 -6.16
C ILE A 57 -9.98 -3.84 -6.79
N GLY A 58 -9.03 -3.97 -7.73
CA GLY A 58 -8.43 -2.90 -8.53
C GLY A 58 -7.34 -3.44 -9.46
N THR A 59 -6.99 -2.71 -10.52
CA THR A 59 -6.01 -3.16 -11.53
C THR A 59 -5.01 -2.08 -11.94
N VAL A 60 -3.76 -2.50 -12.19
CA VAL A 60 -2.68 -1.71 -12.80
C VAL A 60 -1.95 -2.61 -13.80
N TYR A 61 -1.95 -2.27 -15.10
CA TYR A 61 -1.21 -2.98 -16.15
C TYR A 61 -1.33 -4.53 -16.10
N ASN A 62 -2.56 -5.06 -16.05
CA ASN A 62 -2.88 -6.50 -15.90
C ASN A 62 -2.53 -7.14 -14.55
N TYR A 63 -1.92 -6.42 -13.62
CA TYR A 63 -1.88 -6.81 -12.22
C TYR A 63 -3.16 -6.38 -11.52
N THR A 64 -3.64 -7.24 -10.66
CA THR A 64 -4.82 -7.07 -9.85
C THR A 64 -4.39 -6.95 -8.40
N LEU A 65 -4.91 -5.96 -7.68
CA LEU A 65 -4.73 -5.91 -6.22
C LEU A 65 -5.71 -6.92 -5.58
N ILE A 66 -5.22 -7.76 -4.65
CA ILE A 66 -6.05 -8.71 -3.91
C ILE A 66 -5.76 -8.62 -2.40
N PRO A 67 -6.78 -8.81 -1.54
CA PRO A 67 -6.55 -8.86 -0.10
C PRO A 67 -5.87 -10.17 0.29
N THR A 68 -4.92 -10.08 1.22
CA THR A 68 -4.30 -11.23 1.86
C THR A 68 -5.01 -11.56 3.18
N LEU A 69 -4.63 -12.68 3.80
CA LEU A 69 -5.10 -13.04 5.15
C LEU A 69 -4.25 -12.41 6.27
N ARG A 70 -3.24 -11.61 5.92
CA ARG A 70 -2.31 -11.01 6.87
C ARG A 70 -2.85 -9.70 7.42
N VAL A 71 -2.62 -9.47 8.71
CA VAL A 71 -2.84 -8.19 9.37
C VAL A 71 -1.48 -7.59 9.68
N SER A 72 -1.23 -6.40 9.18
CA SER A 72 0.10 -5.80 9.27
C SER A 72 0.37 -5.18 10.65
N GLU A 73 1.54 -5.50 11.21
CA GLU A 73 2.03 -4.88 12.45
C GLU A 73 2.44 -3.40 12.24
N LEU A 74 2.70 -3.00 10.98
CA LEU A 74 3.13 -1.66 10.60
C LEU A 74 2.01 -0.61 10.66
N LEU A 75 0.74 -1.05 10.73
CA LEU A 75 -0.42 -0.16 10.76
C LEU A 75 -0.33 0.86 11.89
N THR A 76 0.12 0.43 13.07
CA THR A 76 0.14 1.27 14.27
C THR A 76 1.02 2.51 14.08
N GLU A 77 2.21 2.36 13.50
CA GLU A 77 3.11 3.50 13.25
C GLU A 77 2.55 4.38 12.12
N CYS A 78 1.95 3.78 11.08
CA CYS A 78 1.31 4.54 10.01
C CYS A 78 0.18 5.45 10.53
N LEU A 79 -0.74 4.89 11.32
CA LEU A 79 -1.85 5.66 11.91
C LEU A 79 -1.35 6.74 12.86
N LYS A 80 -0.30 6.45 13.66
CA LYS A 80 0.30 7.44 14.56
C LYS A 80 0.84 8.65 13.79
N ARG A 81 1.52 8.45 12.66
CA ARG A 81 2.05 9.55 11.82
C ARG A 81 0.94 10.38 11.19
N VAL A 82 -0.08 9.74 10.61
CA VAL A 82 -1.24 10.43 10.01
C VAL A 82 -2.04 11.22 11.05
N ASN A 83 -2.24 10.66 12.25
CA ASN A 83 -2.97 11.36 13.30
C ASN A 83 -2.23 12.63 13.78
N ASN A 84 -0.89 12.62 13.72
CA ASN A 84 -0.08 13.80 14.05
C ASN A 84 -0.08 14.86 12.93
N ASN A 85 -0.28 14.46 11.67
CA ASN A 85 -0.40 15.36 10.54
C ASN A 85 -1.43 14.83 9.52
N GLN A 86 -2.66 15.32 9.61
CA GLN A 86 -3.80 14.81 8.82
C GLN A 86 -3.64 14.97 7.29
N ASN A 87 -2.74 15.85 6.83
CA ASN A 87 -2.48 16.10 5.41
C ASN A 87 -1.17 15.46 4.93
N ILE A 88 -0.61 14.51 5.69
CA ILE A 88 0.63 13.86 5.30
C ILE A 88 0.38 12.89 4.14
N CYS A 89 1.09 13.10 3.05
CA CYS A 89 1.05 12.22 1.88
C CYS A 89 2.22 11.24 1.86
N GLU A 90 3.34 11.57 2.52
CA GLU A 90 4.57 10.77 2.54
C GLU A 90 5.30 10.91 3.87
N PHE A 91 5.92 9.83 4.37
CA PHE A 91 6.79 9.84 5.55
C PHE A 91 7.68 8.60 5.65
N SER A 92 8.71 8.67 6.50
CA SER A 92 9.58 7.52 6.82
C SER A 92 9.63 7.20 8.31
N PHE A 93 9.86 5.93 8.65
CA PHE A 93 10.10 5.45 10.02
C PHE A 93 10.90 4.15 10.10
#